data_AF-M6WAI9-F1
#
_entry.id   AF-M6WAI9-F1
#
_cell.length_a   1.000
_cell.length_b   1.000
_cell.length_c   1.000
_cell.angle_alpha   90.00
_cell.angle_beta   90.00
_cell.angle_gamma   90.00
#
_symmetry.space_group_name_H-M   'P 1'
#
loop_
_entity.id
_entity.type
_entity.pdbx_description
1 polymer ?
#
loop_
_entity_poly.entity_id
_entity_poly.type
_entity_poly.pdbx_seq_one_letter_code
_entity_poly.pdbx_strand_id
1 'polypeptide(L)'
;MALKIEEYMQNDEYYINQKLYPNLEFYSAVIFHSLGIPKELFTAMQVIGKLPGWLAHWREQRVSGNYSKARPKQIYTGEMGRKYVPLSER
;
A
#
# COMPACT_ATOMS: atom_id res chain seq x y z
N MET A 1 12.33 -12.84 -18.95
CA MET A 1 11.58 -11.58 -19.13
C MET A 1 11.75 -10.64 -17.93
N ALA A 2 11.53 -11.09 -16.68
CA ALA A 2 11.71 -10.26 -15.48
C ALA A 2 13.10 -9.60 -15.36
N LEU A 3 14.19 -10.33 -15.61
CA LEU A 3 15.56 -9.78 -15.57
C LEU A 3 15.78 -8.64 -16.57
N LYS A 4 15.16 -8.71 -17.76
CA LYS A 4 15.25 -7.62 -18.76
C LYS A 4 14.50 -6.37 -18.32
N ILE A 5 13.40 -6.54 -17.56
CA ILE A 5 12.64 -5.42 -16.99
C ILE A 5 13.46 -4.76 -15.89
N GLU A 6 14.08 -5.55 -15.02
CA GLU A 6 14.99 -5.05 -13.98
C GLU A 6 16.18 -4.29 -14.58
N GLU A 7 16.84 -4.86 -15.59
CA GLU A 7 17.94 -4.20 -16.31
C GLU A 7 17.51 -2.87 -16.94
N TYR A 8 16.34 -2.84 -17.58
CA TYR A 8 15.79 -1.59 -18.11
C TYR A 8 15.54 -0.55 -17.01
N MET A 9 14.89 -0.94 -15.91
CA MET A 9 14.62 -0.04 -14.77
C MET A 9 15.90 0.50 -14.13
N GLN A 10 16.99 -0.27 -14.14
CA GLN A 10 18.27 0.16 -13.58
C GLN A 10 19.03 1.17 -14.46
N ASN A 11 18.75 1.18 -15.77
CA ASN A 11 19.49 2.01 -16.74
C ASN A 11 18.67 3.21 -17.24
N ASP A 12 17.36 3.25 -17.02
CA ASP A 12 16.48 4.32 -17.46
C ASP A 12 16.51 5.53 -16.50
N GLU A 13 16.78 6.72 -17.04
CA GLU A 13 16.90 7.97 -16.28
C GLU A 13 15.67 8.29 -15.43
N TYR A 14 14.46 7.99 -15.93
CA TYR A 14 13.23 8.23 -15.17
C TYR A 14 13.20 7.41 -13.90
N TYR A 15 13.53 6.11 -13.98
CA TYR A 15 13.50 5.20 -12.84
C TYR A 15 14.58 5.52 -11.81
N ILE A 16 15.78 5.90 -12.27
CA ILE A 16 16.88 6.33 -11.39
C ILE A 16 16.48 7.60 -10.64
N ASN A 17 16.00 8.62 -11.35
CA ASN A 17 15.64 9.91 -10.77
C ASN A 17 14.47 9.78 -9.77
N GLN A 18 13.52 8.89 -10.05
CA GLN A 18 12.38 8.61 -9.16
C GLN A 18 12.69 7.56 -8.08
N LYS A 19 13.90 6.98 -8.05
CA LYS A 19 14.32 5.91 -7.13
C LYS A 19 13.41 4.68 -7.16
N LEU A 20 12.96 4.30 -8.36
CA LEU A 20 12.04 3.18 -8.58
C LEU A 20 12.82 1.89 -8.85
N TYR A 21 13.16 1.19 -7.79
CA TYR A 21 13.85 -0.10 -7.86
C TYR A 21 12.87 -1.26 -7.69
N PRO A 22 13.14 -2.42 -8.32
CA PRO A 22 12.38 -3.64 -8.03
C PRO A 22 12.39 -3.95 -6.53
N ASN A 23 11.21 -4.16 -5.96
CA ASN A 23 11.02 -4.51 -4.55
C ASN A 23 10.71 -6.01 -4.39
N LEU A 24 10.50 -6.44 -3.15
CA LEU A 24 10.12 -7.83 -2.83
C LEU A 24 8.87 -8.29 -3.60
N GLU A 25 7.90 -7.39 -3.79
CA GLU A 25 6.67 -7.66 -4.52
C GLU A 25 6.94 -8.00 -6.00
N PHE A 26 7.91 -7.36 -6.65
CA PHE A 26 8.31 -7.67 -8.02
C PHE A 26 8.81 -9.12 -8.14
N TYR A 27 9.76 -9.52 -7.29
CA TYR A 27 10.33 -10.88 -7.35
C TYR A 27 9.32 -11.95 -6.93
N SER A 28 8.50 -11.70 -5.89
CA SER A 28 7.48 -12.64 -5.45
C SER A 28 6.40 -12.89 -6.52
N ALA A 29 6.02 -11.87 -7.28
CA ALA A 29 5.10 -12.03 -8.41
C ALA A 29 5.67 -12.95 -9.51
N VAL A 30 6.98 -12.86 -9.81
CA VAL A 30 7.65 -13.75 -10.77
C VAL A 30 7.65 -15.19 -10.26
N ILE A 31 7.89 -15.40 -8.96
CA ILE A 31 7.87 -16.74 -8.34
C ILE A 31 6.45 -17.33 -8.40
N PHE A 32 5.43 -16.58 -7.97
CA PHE A 32 4.04 -17.06 -7.98
C PHE A 32 3.56 -17.37 -9.40
N HIS A 33 3.94 -16.53 -10.38
CA HIS A 33 3.64 -16.81 -11.78
C HIS A 33 4.30 -18.10 -12.26
N SER A 34 5.57 -18.32 -11.91
CA SER A 34 6.32 -19.53 -12.25
C SER A 34 5.75 -20.78 -11.58
N LEU A 35 5.11 -20.64 -10.42
CA LEU A 35 4.39 -21.72 -9.71
C LEU A 35 2.98 -21.97 -10.26
N GLY A 36 2.54 -21.23 -11.29
CA GLY A 36 1.20 -21.36 -11.87
C GLY A 36 0.07 -20.84 -10.99
N ILE A 37 0.38 -20.00 -10.00
CA ILE A 37 -0.64 -19.38 -9.15
C ILE A 37 -1.39 -18.32 -10.00
N PRO A 38 -2.73 -18.28 -9.98
CA PRO A 38 -3.50 -17.23 -10.61
C PRO A 38 -3.13 -15.84 -10.07
N LYS A 39 -3.01 -14.86 -10.97
CA LYS A 39 -2.57 -13.49 -10.63
C LYS A 39 -3.49 -12.83 -9.59
N GLU A 40 -4.78 -13.16 -9.64
CA GLU A 40 -5.83 -12.70 -8.73
C GLU A 40 -5.55 -13.11 -7.28
N LEU A 41 -4.73 -14.16 -7.06
CA LEU A 41 -4.38 -14.68 -5.75
C LEU A 41 -3.05 -14.15 -5.20
N PHE A 42 -2.27 -13.38 -5.97
CA PHE A 42 -0.94 -12.93 -5.52
C PHE A 42 -1.01 -12.11 -4.23
N THR A 43 -1.98 -11.20 -4.13
CA THR A 43 -2.20 -10.41 -2.92
C THR A 43 -2.58 -11.30 -1.73
N ALA A 44 -3.43 -12.30 -1.94
CA ALA A 44 -3.81 -13.24 -0.88
C ALA A 44 -2.58 -14.00 -0.35
N MET A 45 -1.70 -14.48 -1.25
CA MET A 45 -0.45 -15.15 -0.87
C MET A 45 0.46 -14.25 -0.04
N GLN A 46 0.60 -12.98 -0.41
CA GLN A 46 1.39 -12.02 0.38
C GLN A 46 0.79 -11.72 1.75
N VAL A 47 -0.54 -11.61 1.82
CA VAL A 47 -1.26 -11.39 3.09
C VAL A 47 -0.99 -12.54 4.05
N ILE A 48 -1.06 -13.79 3.57
CA ILE A 48 -0.77 -14.97 4.40
C ILE A 48 0.61 -14.87 5.06
N GLY A 49 1.63 -14.45 4.31
CA GLY A 49 2.98 -14.23 4.86
C GLY A 49 3.07 -13.09 5.88
N LYS A 50 2.22 -12.06 5.77
CA LYS A 50 2.21 -10.88 6.66
C LYS A 50 1.40 -11.09 7.94
N LEU A 51 0.46 -12.05 7.97
CA LEU A 51 -0.44 -12.29 9.11
C LEU A 51 0.28 -12.44 10.47
N PRO A 52 1.38 -13.21 10.60
CA PRO A 52 2.06 -13.35 11.88
C PRO A 52 2.59 -12.02 12.42
N GLY A 53 3.13 -11.17 11.54
CA GLY A 53 3.62 -9.84 11.91
C GLY A 53 2.50 -8.90 12.35
N TRP A 54 1.36 -8.91 11.65
CA TRP A 54 0.19 -8.13 12.05
C TRP A 54 -0.36 -8.55 13.41
N LEU A 55 -0.43 -9.86 13.67
CA LEU A 55 -0.85 -10.40 14.96
C LEU A 55 0.14 -10.03 16.08
N ALA A 56 1.45 -10.07 15.80
CA ALA A 56 2.48 -9.66 16.74
C ALA A 56 2.34 -8.18 17.13
N HIS A 57 2.21 -7.28 16.13
CA HIS A 57 2.02 -5.85 16.38
C HIS A 57 0.71 -5.56 17.12
N TRP A 58 -0.39 -6.23 16.75
CA TRP A 58 -1.66 -6.09 17.46
C TRP A 58 -1.51 -6.52 18.93
N ARG A 59 -0.87 -7.66 19.19
CA ARG A 59 -0.66 -8.15 20.55
C ARG A 59 0.23 -7.21 21.35
N GLU A 60 1.33 -6.73 20.78
CA GLU A 60 2.23 -5.75 21.41
C GLU A 60 1.47 -4.48 21.82
N GLN A 61 0.65 -3.93 20.92
CA GLN A 61 -0.18 -2.76 21.22
C GLN A 61 -1.19 -3.03 22.34
N ARG A 62 -1.78 -4.23 22.40
CA ARG A 62 -2.77 -4.59 23.43
C ARG A 62 -2.15 -4.86 24.80
N VAL A 63 -0.97 -5.46 24.85
CA VAL A 63 -0.31 -5.89 26.09
C VAL A 63 0.51 -4.77 26.73
N SER A 64 1.09 -3.86 25.94
CA SER A 64 1.96 -2.77 26.45
C SER A 64 1.25 -1.74 27.34
N GLY A 65 -0.08 -1.78 27.47
CA GLY A 65 -0.87 -0.91 28.36
C GLY A 65 -0.98 0.56 27.90
N ASN A 66 -0.05 1.04 27.08
CA ASN A 66 0.00 2.39 26.50
C ASN A 66 -0.75 2.51 25.16
N TYR A 67 -1.85 1.77 24.99
CA TYR A 67 -2.66 1.86 23.77
C TYR A 67 -3.45 3.18 23.74
N SER A 68 -2.94 4.15 22.99
CA SER A 68 -3.72 5.33 22.60
C SER A 68 -4.55 5.01 21.36
N LYS A 69 -5.83 5.39 21.38
CA LYS A 69 -6.69 5.26 20.19
C LYS A 69 -6.17 6.19 19.09
N ALA A 70 -5.87 5.66 17.91
CA ALA A 70 -5.48 6.47 16.75
C ALA A 70 -6.63 7.42 16.38
N ARG A 71 -6.43 8.73 16.59
CA ARG A 71 -7.39 9.81 16.31
C ARG A 71 -6.68 10.98 15.60
N PRO A 72 -6.25 10.80 14.34
CA PRO A 72 -5.65 11.88 13.58
C PRO A 72 -6.64 13.04 13.43
N LYS A 73 -6.13 14.27 13.41
CA LYS A 73 -6.91 15.47 13.09
C LYS A 73 -6.68 15.85 11.63
N GLN A 74 -7.55 16.69 11.09
CA GLN A 74 -7.41 17.26 9.76
C GLN A 74 -7.31 18.79 9.83
N ILE A 75 -6.68 19.39 8.82
CA ILE A 75 -6.74 20.83 8.58
C ILE A 75 -7.86 21.06 7.58
N TYR A 76 -8.90 21.78 8.00
CA TYR A 76 -10.02 22.11 7.12
C TYR A 76 -9.70 23.37 6.30
N THR A 77 -9.77 23.26 4.98
CA THR A 77 -9.52 24.36 4.02
C THR A 77 -10.75 24.71 3.17
N GLY A 78 -11.90 24.13 3.50
CA GLY A 78 -13.15 24.43 2.80
C GLY A 78 -13.77 25.77 3.22
N GLU A 79 -14.77 26.20 2.49
CA GLU A 79 -15.55 27.39 2.85
C GLU A 79 -16.49 27.09 4.01
N MET A 80 -16.37 27.89 5.06
CA MET A 80 -17.27 27.85 6.20
C MET A 80 -18.53 28.68 5.93
N GLY A 81 -19.67 28.25 6.48
CA GLY A 81 -20.88 29.08 6.50
C GLY A 81 -21.62 29.22 5.17
N ARG A 82 -21.42 28.30 4.21
CA ARG A 82 -22.22 28.27 2.98
C ARG A 82 -23.70 28.14 3.32
N LYS A 83 -24.50 29.10 2.83
CA LYS A 83 -25.96 29.00 2.90
C LYS A 83 -26.41 27.91 1.94
N TYR A 84 -27.28 27.02 2.42
CA TYR A 84 -27.89 26.01 1.59
C TYR A 84 -28.81 26.67 0.56
N VAL A 85 -28.66 26.31 -0.72
CA VAL A 85 -29.56 26.72 -1.80
C VAL A 85 -30.46 25.53 -2.15
N PRO A 86 -31.81 25.68 -2.10
CA PRO A 86 -32.75 24.65 -2.52
C PRO A 86 -32.47 24.19 -3.94
N LEU A 87 -32.73 22.91 -4.24
CA LEU A 87 -32.39 22.32 -5.54
C LEU A 87 -33.03 23.05 -6.73
N SER A 88 -34.21 23.62 -6.54
CA SER A 88 -34.94 24.44 -7.54
C SER A 88 -34.27 25.77 -7.88
N GLU A 89 -33.33 26.23 -7.05
CA GLU A 89 -32.69 27.56 -7.12
C GLU A 89 -31.17 27.47 -7.35
N ARG A 90 -30.65 26.27 -7.67
CA ARG A 90 -29.24 26.03 -7.98
C ARG A 90 -28.92 26.27 -9.45
#